data_AF-A0AAX3P9N7-F1
#
_entry.id   AF-A0AAX3P9N7-F1
#
_cell.length_a   1.000
_cell.length_b   1.000
_cell.length_c   1.000
_cell.angle_alpha   90.00
_cell.angle_beta   90.00
_cell.angle_gamma   90.00
#
_symmetry.space_group_name_H-M   'P 1'
#
loop_
_entity.id
_entity.type
_entity.pdbx_description
1 polymer ?
#
loop_
_entity_poly.entity_id
_entity_poly.type
_entity_poly.pdbx_seq_one_letter_code
_entity_poly.pdbx_strand_id
1 'polypeptide(L)'
;MAKTDWAQLNAEFLQEHEATGISAKDWCDSRGLNYNSARRYLKSRGQSPAQPDKSRVAAQTAHSEVRKTAQSAQTKGNEAKAKGGEGRGGRSSASPHTSADSAQNSKTNSGRQPDGRFDKGNRESVGNQGNQNPLNQWKPGDRPALTHGGYAKFLDAEELFDQARELQLRDELEFTRARVISVTKLLKGLQQDLVTATEMTDRIALYDKILKAEQALDRNIQRIESIERTLSALMVDAVNVPKIEEDTRRIRAATRKLTAEADRLEKDGGSESTPVSEMVSELHDMGTGGLMS
;
A
#
# COMPACT_ATOMS: atom_id res chain seq x y z
N MET A 1 18.33 -6.86 49.17
CA MET A 1 17.06 -6.45 48.54
C MET A 1 16.17 -7.69 48.44
N ALA A 2 15.06 -7.71 49.16
CA ALA A 2 14.13 -8.85 49.16
C ALA A 2 13.60 -9.07 47.74
N LYS A 3 13.71 -10.29 47.22
CA LYS A 3 13.13 -10.64 45.92
C LYS A 3 11.61 -10.68 46.12
N THR A 4 10.89 -9.92 45.31
CA THR A 4 9.43 -9.98 45.30
C THR A 4 9.01 -11.33 44.71
N ASP A 5 8.33 -12.16 45.52
CA ASP A 5 7.85 -13.47 45.08
C ASP A 5 6.57 -13.32 44.25
N TRP A 6 6.76 -13.01 42.96
CA TRP A 6 5.70 -12.78 41.99
C TRP A 6 4.69 -13.93 41.84
N ALA A 7 5.11 -15.17 42.12
CA ALA A 7 4.25 -16.35 42.06
C ALA A 7 3.17 -16.33 43.16
N GLN A 8 3.52 -15.89 44.37
CA GLN A 8 2.58 -15.77 45.49
C GLN A 8 1.61 -14.62 45.24
N LEU A 9 2.12 -13.47 44.78
CA LEU A 9 1.29 -12.31 44.44
C LEU A 9 0.26 -12.63 43.34
N ASN A 10 0.62 -13.44 42.33
CA ASN A 10 -0.33 -13.83 41.29
C ASN A 10 -1.44 -14.76 41.83
N ALA A 11 -1.12 -15.65 42.78
CA ALA A 11 -2.12 -16.51 43.41
C ALA A 11 -3.12 -15.69 44.25
N GLU A 12 -2.63 -14.72 45.01
CA GLU A 12 -3.47 -13.82 45.80
C GLU A 12 -4.34 -12.92 44.91
N PHE A 13 -3.80 -12.40 43.82
CA PHE A 13 -4.57 -11.64 42.83
C PHE A 13 -5.70 -12.46 42.22
N LEU A 14 -5.45 -13.73 41.84
CA LEU A 14 -6.49 -14.59 41.28
C LEU A 14 -7.62 -14.84 42.29
N GLN A 15 -7.28 -15.07 43.56
CA GLN A 15 -8.27 -15.28 44.62
C GLN A 15 -9.13 -14.03 44.86
N GLU A 16 -8.51 -12.85 44.93
CA GLU A 16 -9.24 -11.59 45.12
C GLU A 16 -10.05 -11.20 43.88
N HIS A 17 -9.53 -11.45 42.67
CA HIS A 17 -10.25 -11.22 41.42
C HIS A 17 -11.45 -12.16 41.27
N GLU A 18 -11.36 -13.42 41.70
CA GLU A 18 -12.52 -14.33 41.73
C GLU A 18 -13.56 -13.91 42.78
N ALA A 19 -13.14 -13.39 43.93
CA ALA A 19 -14.04 -12.99 45.02
C ALA A 19 -14.70 -11.60 44.82
N THR A 20 -13.96 -10.64 44.27
CA THR A 20 -14.37 -9.22 44.20
C THR A 20 -14.43 -8.66 42.78
N GLY A 21 -13.87 -9.35 41.79
CA GLY A 21 -13.76 -8.84 40.42
C GLY A 21 -12.81 -7.63 40.28
N ILE A 22 -11.92 -7.40 41.26
CA ILE A 22 -11.01 -6.24 41.25
C ILE A 22 -10.04 -6.30 40.07
N SER A 23 -9.82 -5.18 39.40
CA SER A 23 -8.90 -5.12 38.26
C SER A 23 -7.45 -5.28 38.72
N ALA A 24 -6.58 -5.82 37.85
CA ALA A 24 -5.14 -5.95 38.15
C ALA A 24 -4.46 -4.60 38.47
N LYS A 25 -5.05 -3.49 38.01
CA LYS A 25 -4.56 -2.14 38.28
C LYS A 25 -4.90 -1.71 39.70
N ASP A 26 -6.18 -1.82 40.07
CA ASP A 26 -6.65 -1.41 41.40
C ASP A 26 -6.06 -2.30 42.51
N TRP A 27 -5.79 -3.57 42.19
CA TRP A 27 -5.11 -4.50 43.09
C TRP A 27 -3.61 -4.17 43.29
N CYS A 28 -2.94 -3.65 42.26
CA CYS A 28 -1.56 -3.16 42.41
C CYS A 28 -1.53 -1.87 43.25
N ASP A 29 -2.49 -0.97 43.00
CA ASP A 29 -2.57 0.32 43.68
C ASP A 29 -2.88 0.15 45.19
N SER A 30 -3.72 -0.81 45.57
CA SER A 30 -4.04 -1.11 46.98
C SER A 30 -2.85 -1.68 47.77
N ARG A 31 -1.93 -2.38 47.09
CA ARG A 31 -0.75 -3.01 47.68
C ARG A 31 0.54 -2.19 47.50
N GLY A 32 0.43 -0.99 46.93
CA GLY A 32 1.59 -0.12 46.68
C GLY A 32 2.59 -0.68 45.66
N LEU A 33 2.14 -1.59 44.79
CA LEU A 33 2.96 -2.20 43.74
C LEU A 33 2.86 -1.40 42.45
N ASN A 34 3.97 -1.26 41.73
CA ASN A 34 3.95 -0.61 40.42
C ASN A 34 3.23 -1.51 39.39
N TYR A 35 2.09 -1.05 38.88
CA TYR A 35 1.31 -1.78 37.89
C TYR A 35 2.12 -2.20 36.64
N ASN A 36 3.05 -1.36 36.16
CA ASN A 36 3.81 -1.66 34.95
C ASN A 36 4.79 -2.83 35.11
N SER A 37 5.34 -3.04 36.31
CA SER A 37 6.17 -4.21 36.61
C SER A 37 5.32 -5.43 36.92
N ALA A 38 4.23 -5.25 37.67
CA ALA A 38 3.35 -6.32 38.12
C ALA A 38 2.52 -6.97 37.00
N ARG A 39 2.03 -6.20 36.02
CA ARG A 39 1.20 -6.69 34.91
C ARG A 39 1.83 -7.81 34.07
N ARG A 40 3.15 -7.97 34.12
CA ARG A 40 3.87 -9.04 33.40
C ARG A 40 3.75 -10.39 34.10
N TYR A 41 3.49 -10.36 35.41
CA TYR A 41 3.43 -11.53 36.29
C TYR A 41 2.01 -11.83 36.78
N LEU A 42 1.12 -10.83 36.83
CA LEU A 42 -0.30 -10.97 37.15
C LEU A 42 -1.09 -11.37 35.89
N LYS A 43 -1.32 -12.67 35.70
CA LYS A 43 -2.01 -13.22 34.53
C LYS A 43 -3.34 -13.87 34.94
N SER A 44 -4.44 -13.42 34.35
CA SER A 44 -5.74 -14.07 34.50
C SER A 44 -5.74 -15.47 33.87
N ARG A 45 -6.63 -16.35 34.38
CA ARG A 45 -6.70 -17.77 34.05
C ARG A 45 -6.71 -18.01 32.54
N GLY A 46 -5.63 -18.62 32.03
CA GLY A 46 -5.41 -18.90 30.59
C GLY A 46 -3.98 -18.66 30.09
N GLN A 47 -3.15 -17.97 30.86
CA GLN A 47 -1.73 -17.80 30.53
C GLN A 47 -0.83 -18.31 31.67
N SER A 48 -0.31 -19.52 31.53
CA SER A 48 0.68 -20.08 32.47
C SER A 48 2.01 -19.28 32.44
N PRO A 49 2.79 -19.30 33.54
CA PRO A 49 4.03 -18.54 33.64
C PRO A 49 5.21 -19.29 33.00
N ALA A 50 5.77 -18.74 31.92
CA ALA A 50 7.08 -19.17 31.42
C ALA A 50 8.19 -18.57 32.30
N GLN A 51 9.08 -19.43 32.80
CA GLN A 51 10.29 -19.07 33.53
C GLN A 51 11.26 -18.26 32.65
N PRO A 52 12.17 -17.45 33.25
CA PRO A 52 13.00 -16.52 32.50
C PRO A 52 14.30 -17.20 32.06
N ASP A 53 14.45 -17.50 30.77
CA ASP A 53 15.74 -17.82 30.17
C ASP A 53 16.32 -16.65 29.38
N LYS A 54 17.61 -16.43 29.62
CA LYS A 54 18.43 -15.35 29.12
C LYS A 54 18.73 -15.61 27.63
N SER A 55 18.40 -14.67 26.75
CA SER A 55 19.27 -14.19 25.65
C SER A 55 18.48 -13.39 24.62
N ARG A 56 19.14 -12.35 24.11
CA ARG A 56 18.70 -11.49 23.01
C ARG A 56 18.71 -12.26 21.67
N VAL A 57 18.01 -11.65 20.72
CA VAL A 57 18.13 -11.73 19.24
C VAL A 57 17.00 -12.50 18.56
N ALA A 58 16.53 -11.89 17.46
CA ALA A 58 15.58 -12.35 16.44
C ALA A 58 14.08 -12.07 16.70
N ALA A 59 13.64 -10.89 16.24
CA ALA A 59 12.26 -10.67 15.85
C ALA A 59 12.06 -11.21 14.42
N GLN A 60 11.22 -12.25 14.31
CA GLN A 60 10.48 -12.80 13.16
C GLN A 60 10.09 -14.22 13.62
N THR A 61 8.86 -14.71 13.60
CA THR A 61 7.68 -14.51 12.74
C THR A 61 6.55 -15.30 13.40
N ALA A 62 5.29 -14.88 13.24
CA ALA A 62 4.15 -15.69 13.63
C ALA A 62 3.07 -15.70 12.53
N HIS A 63 2.61 -16.91 12.23
CA HIS A 63 1.40 -17.32 11.50
C HIS A 63 1.53 -17.27 9.96
N SER A 64 1.25 -18.33 9.20
CA SER A 64 0.40 -19.50 9.47
C SER A 64 0.73 -20.64 8.49
N GLU A 65 0.74 -21.88 8.98
CA GLU A 65 0.46 -23.05 8.14
C GLU A 65 -1.03 -23.34 8.18
N VAL A 66 -1.64 -23.55 7.02
CA VAL A 66 -2.22 -24.83 6.55
C VAL A 66 -3.28 -24.50 5.49
N ARG A 67 -2.95 -24.72 4.21
CA ARG A 67 -3.72 -25.58 3.28
C ARG A 67 -3.06 -25.65 1.88
N LYS A 68 -2.42 -26.82 1.68
CA LYS A 68 -2.51 -27.74 0.52
C LYS A 68 -2.27 -27.27 -0.93
N THR A 69 -1.22 -27.89 -1.50
CA THR A 69 -1.15 -28.56 -2.82
C THR A 69 -1.36 -27.77 -4.10
N ALA A 70 -0.29 -27.51 -4.85
CA ALA A 70 0.09 -28.25 -6.09
C ALA A 70 1.17 -27.47 -6.90
N GLN A 71 2.32 -28.14 -7.12
CA GLN A 71 3.20 -28.17 -8.32
C GLN A 71 3.64 -26.84 -8.98
N SER A 72 4.93 -26.48 -8.89
CA SER A 72 6.03 -26.76 -9.86
C SER A 72 5.97 -25.84 -11.10
N ALA A 73 7.04 -25.29 -11.69
CA ALA A 73 8.46 -25.58 -11.67
C ALA A 73 9.28 -24.33 -12.07
N GLN A 74 10.51 -24.22 -11.55
CA GLN A 74 11.79 -23.88 -12.24
C GLN A 74 11.85 -22.62 -13.16
N THR A 75 12.90 -21.79 -13.20
CA THR A 75 14.31 -21.92 -12.79
C THR A 75 15.00 -20.56 -12.90
N LYS A 76 16.07 -20.44 -12.12
CA LYS A 76 17.07 -19.37 -12.06
C LYS A 76 17.76 -19.05 -13.40
N GLY A 77 18.26 -17.82 -13.47
CA GLY A 77 19.37 -17.42 -14.35
C GLY A 77 19.87 -16.01 -14.03
N ASN A 78 20.82 -15.91 -13.08
CA ASN A 78 21.78 -14.81 -12.92
C ASN A 78 22.49 -14.54 -14.28
N GLU A 79 23.11 -13.40 -14.60
CA GLU A 79 23.94 -12.49 -13.82
C GLU A 79 24.29 -11.24 -14.67
N ALA A 80 24.60 -10.13 -14.01
CA ALA A 80 25.61 -9.07 -14.29
C ALA A 80 25.98 -8.70 -15.76
N LYS A 81 26.30 -7.45 -16.13
CA LYS A 81 27.22 -6.49 -15.47
C LYS A 81 27.32 -5.20 -16.32
N ALA A 82 27.70 -4.12 -15.63
CA ALA A 82 28.57 -3.02 -16.08
C ALA A 82 28.01 -1.82 -16.89
N LYS A 83 28.10 -0.66 -16.19
CA LYS A 83 28.67 0.64 -16.58
C LYS A 83 27.96 1.40 -17.72
N GLY A 84 27.62 2.69 -17.61
CA GLY A 84 28.12 3.78 -16.77
C GLY A 84 28.23 5.03 -17.65
N GLY A 85 28.00 6.23 -17.09
CA GLY A 85 28.17 7.53 -17.78
C GLY A 85 26.83 8.24 -18.02
N GLU A 86 26.31 9.02 -17.07
CA GLU A 86 26.62 10.44 -16.81
C GLU A 86 25.96 11.41 -17.78
N GLY A 87 25.27 12.42 -17.23
CA GLY A 87 24.97 13.65 -17.97
C GLY A 87 23.67 14.37 -17.61
N ARG A 88 23.72 15.14 -16.51
CA ARG A 88 23.14 16.50 -16.28
C ARG A 88 21.85 16.86 -17.06
N GLY A 89 20.75 17.13 -16.36
CA GLY A 89 20.37 18.51 -15.97
C GLY A 89 19.54 19.18 -17.07
N GLY A 90 18.44 19.91 -16.86
CA GLY A 90 17.73 20.41 -15.72
C GLY A 90 16.64 21.37 -16.27
N ARG A 91 15.57 21.55 -15.48
CA ARG A 91 14.68 22.73 -15.44
C ARG A 91 13.70 23.03 -16.59
N SER A 92 12.44 22.85 -16.21
CA SER A 92 11.42 23.91 -16.05
C SER A 92 10.88 24.61 -17.29
N SER A 93 9.66 24.18 -17.62
CA SER A 93 8.47 24.98 -17.92
C SER A 93 8.58 26.50 -17.78
N ALA A 94 8.29 27.20 -18.88
CA ALA A 94 7.69 28.52 -18.86
C ALA A 94 6.70 28.62 -20.04
N SER A 95 5.40 28.72 -19.72
CA SER A 95 4.41 29.33 -20.62
C SER A 95 4.60 30.86 -20.57
N PRO A 96 4.29 31.57 -21.65
CA PRO A 96 3.16 32.49 -21.51
C PRO A 96 2.25 32.59 -22.74
N HIS A 97 1.00 32.88 -22.43
CA HIS A 97 -0.08 33.28 -23.32
C HIS A 97 0.25 34.56 -24.12
N THR A 98 -0.21 34.65 -25.37
CA THR A 98 -0.69 35.89 -26.03
C THR A 98 -1.74 35.48 -27.08
N SER A 99 -3.01 35.85 -26.90
CA SER A 99 -3.70 37.06 -27.38
C SER A 99 -4.02 37.00 -28.88
N ALA A 100 -5.29 36.69 -29.16
CA ALA A 100 -5.88 36.71 -30.48
C ALA A 100 -6.14 38.15 -30.94
N ASP A 101 -5.81 38.45 -32.19
CA ASP A 101 -6.43 39.55 -32.91
C ASP A 101 -6.76 39.11 -34.34
N SER A 102 -8.01 39.32 -34.74
CA SER A 102 -8.60 38.88 -36.00
C SER A 102 -8.72 40.07 -36.93
N ALA A 103 -8.06 40.01 -38.09
CA ALA A 103 -8.36 40.88 -39.22
C ALA A 103 -8.55 40.03 -40.48
N GLN A 104 -9.79 40.03 -40.98
CA GLN A 104 -10.15 39.45 -42.27
C GLN A 104 -9.59 40.30 -43.42
N ASN A 105 -9.07 39.67 -44.47
CA ASN A 105 -9.10 40.27 -45.80
C ASN A 105 -9.35 39.20 -46.88
N SER A 106 -10.08 39.62 -47.90
CA SER A 106 -10.80 38.81 -48.88
C SER A 106 -10.05 38.55 -50.19
N LYS A 107 -10.41 37.44 -50.84
CA LYS A 107 -10.27 37.10 -52.28
C LYS A 107 -8.85 36.90 -52.83
N THR A 108 -8.48 35.63 -52.96
CA THR A 108 -7.76 35.12 -54.13
C THR A 108 -8.44 33.83 -54.59
N ASN A 109 -8.59 33.69 -55.90
CA ASN A 109 -9.26 32.57 -56.56
C ASN A 109 -8.47 31.29 -56.25
N SER A 110 -8.88 30.58 -55.22
CA SER A 110 -8.13 29.45 -54.68
C SER A 110 -8.26 28.31 -55.69
N GLY A 111 -7.19 27.96 -56.41
CA GLY A 111 -7.13 26.88 -57.41
C GLY A 111 -7.43 25.51 -56.80
N ARG A 112 -8.69 25.33 -56.42
CA ARG A 112 -9.24 24.26 -55.62
C ARG A 112 -10.22 23.49 -56.50
N GLN A 113 -9.93 22.22 -56.69
CA GLN A 113 -10.77 21.25 -57.36
C GLN A 113 -12.11 21.10 -56.62
N PRO A 114 -13.18 20.63 -57.29
CA PRO A 114 -14.50 20.47 -56.69
C PRO A 114 -14.55 19.45 -55.54
N ASP A 115 -13.52 18.62 -55.37
CA ASP A 115 -13.31 17.73 -54.21
C ASP A 115 -12.65 18.44 -53.00
N GLY A 116 -12.37 19.74 -53.12
CA GLY A 116 -11.76 20.57 -52.09
C GLY A 116 -10.23 20.53 -52.05
N ARG A 117 -9.54 19.84 -52.97
CA ARG A 117 -8.07 19.79 -53.02
C ARG A 117 -7.48 20.88 -53.91
N PHE A 118 -6.28 21.35 -53.58
CA PHE A 118 -5.55 22.28 -54.42
C PHE A 118 -4.81 21.55 -55.55
N ASP A 119 -4.74 22.19 -56.72
CA ASP A 119 -3.99 21.66 -57.86
C ASP A 119 -2.48 21.51 -57.56
N LYS A 120 -1.90 20.43 -58.08
CA LYS A 120 -0.48 20.09 -57.86
C LYS A 120 0.40 21.19 -58.45
N GLY A 121 1.18 21.87 -57.60
CA GLY A 121 2.07 22.96 -58.00
C GLY A 121 1.55 24.38 -57.70
N ASN A 122 0.39 24.50 -57.02
CA ASN A 122 -0.02 25.79 -56.47
C ASN A 122 1.02 26.28 -55.45
N ARG A 123 1.45 27.55 -55.55
CA ARG A 123 2.44 28.15 -54.62
C ARG A 123 1.95 28.20 -53.17
N GLU A 124 0.62 28.24 -52.96
CA GLU A 124 0.01 28.12 -51.64
C GLU A 124 -0.10 26.66 -51.16
N SER A 125 0.05 25.69 -52.07
CA SER A 125 0.10 24.25 -51.79
C SER A 125 1.50 23.72 -52.06
N VAL A 126 2.48 24.27 -51.35
CA VAL A 126 3.77 23.63 -51.18
C VAL A 126 3.59 22.41 -50.28
N GLY A 127 3.40 21.26 -50.93
CA GLY A 127 3.59 19.92 -50.37
C GLY A 127 3.21 19.77 -48.91
N ASN A 128 1.91 19.61 -48.63
CA ASN A 128 1.52 19.16 -47.30
C ASN A 128 1.83 17.66 -47.21
N GLN A 129 3.10 17.31 -47.02
CA GLN A 129 3.41 16.09 -46.30
C GLN A 129 2.66 16.24 -44.98
N GLY A 130 1.63 15.40 -44.76
CA GLY A 130 0.82 15.47 -43.54
C GLY A 130 1.72 15.56 -42.32
N ASN A 131 1.25 16.23 -41.25
CA ASN A 131 2.06 16.55 -40.07
C ASN A 131 3.02 15.39 -39.72
N GLN A 132 4.32 15.60 -39.99
CA GLN A 132 5.35 14.58 -39.81
C GLN A 132 5.52 14.19 -38.34
N ASN A 133 5.00 15.02 -37.43
CA ASN A 133 5.10 14.82 -35.99
C ASN A 133 3.73 15.10 -35.33
N PRO A 134 2.76 14.17 -35.42
CA PRO A 134 1.50 14.31 -34.73
C PRO A 134 1.75 14.38 -33.22
N LEU A 135 1.07 15.31 -32.53
CA LEU A 135 1.19 15.50 -31.07
C LEU A 135 0.92 14.20 -30.27
N ASN A 136 0.14 13.27 -30.84
CA ASN A 136 -0.13 11.93 -30.31
C ASN A 136 0.49 10.83 -31.20
N GLN A 137 1.78 10.92 -31.51
CA GLN A 137 2.48 9.80 -32.14
C GLN A 137 2.64 8.66 -31.13
N TRP A 138 1.97 7.53 -31.37
CA TRP A 138 2.15 6.32 -30.56
C TRP A 138 3.60 5.86 -30.64
N LYS A 139 4.25 5.75 -29.48
CA LYS A 139 5.60 5.24 -29.35
C LYS A 139 5.59 3.72 -29.52
N PRO A 140 6.65 3.09 -30.04
CA PRO A 140 6.80 1.64 -30.00
C PRO A 140 6.66 1.14 -28.56
N GLY A 141 5.60 0.37 -28.28
CA GLY A 141 5.24 -0.10 -26.93
C GLY A 141 3.96 0.52 -26.37
N ASP A 142 3.47 1.62 -26.96
CA ASP A 142 2.14 2.14 -26.68
C ASP A 142 1.12 1.11 -27.19
N ARG A 143 0.17 0.75 -26.31
CA ARG A 143 -0.98 -0.09 -26.65
C ARG A 143 -2.22 0.79 -26.70
N PRO A 144 -2.45 1.54 -27.79
CA PRO A 144 -3.66 2.33 -27.91
C PRO A 144 -4.86 1.37 -27.88
N ALA A 145 -5.79 1.63 -26.95
CA ALA A 145 -7.04 0.90 -26.75
C ALA A 145 -6.93 -0.54 -26.21
N LEU A 146 -5.96 -0.87 -25.35
CA LEU A 146 -6.07 -2.11 -24.56
C LEU A 146 -7.21 -1.97 -23.53
N THR A 147 -8.43 -2.35 -23.92
CA THR A 147 -9.64 -2.25 -23.09
C THR A 147 -9.69 -3.28 -21.97
N HIS A 148 -8.98 -4.39 -22.15
CA HIS A 148 -9.04 -5.55 -21.26
C HIS A 148 -7.63 -6.15 -21.00
N GLY A 149 -7.43 -6.66 -19.78
CA GLY A 149 -6.11 -7.10 -19.28
C GLY A 149 -5.69 -8.51 -19.71
N GLY A 150 -4.64 -9.05 -19.09
CA GLY A 150 -4.06 -10.35 -19.44
C GLY A 150 -5.03 -11.54 -19.36
N TYR A 151 -6.05 -11.46 -18.50
CA TYR A 151 -7.07 -12.50 -18.34
C TYR A 151 -8.14 -12.52 -19.43
N ALA A 152 -8.28 -11.45 -20.21
CA ALA A 152 -9.24 -11.39 -21.30
C ALA A 152 -9.00 -12.45 -22.38
N LYS A 153 -7.75 -12.92 -22.50
CA LYS A 153 -7.38 -14.02 -23.40
C LYS A 153 -8.10 -15.33 -23.11
N PHE A 154 -8.70 -15.48 -21.94
CA PHE A 154 -9.39 -16.70 -21.51
C PHE A 154 -10.92 -16.54 -21.50
N LEU A 155 -11.44 -15.37 -21.88
CA LEU A 155 -12.86 -15.03 -21.81
C LEU A 155 -13.34 -14.53 -23.18
N ASP A 156 -14.27 -15.27 -23.78
CA ASP A 156 -14.86 -14.93 -25.09
C ASP A 156 -15.95 -13.84 -25.01
N ALA A 157 -16.00 -13.09 -23.90
CA ALA A 157 -17.02 -12.08 -23.63
C ALA A 157 -16.38 -10.79 -23.11
N GLU A 158 -15.99 -9.92 -24.04
CA GLU A 158 -15.32 -8.65 -23.73
C GLU A 158 -16.20 -7.70 -22.89
N GLU A 159 -17.52 -7.74 -23.09
CA GLU A 159 -18.52 -6.93 -22.36
C GLU A 159 -18.46 -7.14 -20.84
N LEU A 160 -18.03 -8.33 -20.38
CA LEU A 160 -17.89 -8.62 -18.96
C LEU A 160 -16.83 -7.74 -18.28
N PHE A 161 -15.79 -7.31 -19.02
CA PHE A 161 -14.75 -6.45 -18.46
C PHE A 161 -15.22 -5.00 -18.33
N ASP A 162 -16.10 -4.54 -19.21
CA ASP A 162 -16.74 -3.24 -19.08
C ASP A 162 -17.69 -3.23 -17.88
N GLN A 163 -18.53 -4.27 -17.75
CA GLN A 163 -19.42 -4.43 -16.60
C GLN A 163 -18.64 -4.58 -15.29
N ALA A 164 -17.55 -5.34 -15.27
CA ALA A 164 -16.73 -5.52 -14.07
C ALA A 164 -16.17 -4.21 -13.51
N ARG A 165 -15.90 -3.20 -14.35
CA ARG A 165 -15.48 -1.86 -13.88
C ARG A 165 -16.58 -1.14 -13.11
N GLU A 166 -17.84 -1.44 -13.39
CA GLU A 166 -19.00 -0.87 -12.72
C GLU A 166 -19.31 -1.59 -11.39
N LEU A 167 -18.77 -2.79 -11.15
CA LEU A 167 -18.94 -3.52 -9.89
C LEU A 167 -17.92 -3.07 -8.83
N GLN A 168 -18.18 -1.96 -8.15
CA GLN A 168 -17.31 -1.49 -7.07
C GLN A 168 -17.65 -2.13 -5.72
N LEU A 169 -16.70 -2.09 -4.79
CA LEU A 169 -16.91 -2.56 -3.41
C LEU A 169 -18.09 -1.89 -2.70
N ARG A 170 -18.38 -0.61 -3.02
CA ARG A 170 -19.52 0.12 -2.48
C ARG A 170 -20.84 -0.41 -3.02
N ASP A 171 -20.90 -0.72 -4.31
CA ASP A 171 -22.08 -1.29 -4.96
C ASP A 171 -22.33 -2.71 -4.48
N GLU A 172 -21.27 -3.51 -4.28
CA GLU A 172 -21.37 -4.83 -3.65
C GLU A 172 -21.92 -4.76 -2.22
N LEU A 173 -21.54 -3.74 -1.45
CA LEU A 173 -22.07 -3.52 -0.11
C LEU A 173 -23.57 -3.23 -0.13
N GLU A 174 -24.01 -2.35 -1.04
CA GLU A 174 -25.44 -2.06 -1.21
C GLU A 174 -26.21 -3.29 -1.68
N PHE A 175 -25.68 -4.01 -2.66
CA PHE A 175 -26.29 -5.23 -3.16
C PHE A 175 -26.40 -6.32 -2.09
N THR A 176 -25.36 -6.53 -1.28
CA THR A 176 -25.39 -7.51 -0.19
C THR A 176 -26.37 -7.10 0.91
N ARG A 177 -26.48 -5.82 1.25
CA ARG A 177 -27.51 -5.30 2.16
C ARG A 177 -28.93 -5.51 1.60
N ALA A 178 -29.14 -5.25 0.31
CA ALA A 178 -30.40 -5.52 -0.37
C ALA A 178 -30.75 -7.02 -0.34
N ARG A 179 -29.75 -7.90 -0.53
CA ARG A 179 -29.92 -9.35 -0.40
C ARG A 179 -30.30 -9.76 1.02
N VAL A 180 -29.70 -9.17 2.06
CA VAL A 180 -30.12 -9.44 3.45
C VAL A 180 -31.60 -9.08 3.61
N ILE A 181 -32.03 -7.90 3.17
CA ILE A 181 -33.44 -7.48 3.26
C ILE A 181 -34.35 -8.46 2.50
N SER A 182 -33.94 -8.89 1.30
CA SER A 182 -34.70 -9.87 0.51
C SER A 182 -34.80 -11.23 1.20
N VAL A 183 -33.71 -11.74 1.77
CA VAL A 183 -33.69 -13.01 2.49
C VAL A 183 -34.51 -12.93 3.76
N THR A 184 -34.46 -11.82 4.50
CA THR A 184 -35.29 -11.60 5.69
C THR A 184 -36.79 -11.61 5.34
N LYS A 185 -37.18 -10.99 4.21
CA LYS A 185 -38.58 -11.05 3.72
C LYS A 185 -38.98 -12.48 3.36
N LEU A 186 -38.09 -13.22 2.68
CA LEU A 186 -38.32 -14.62 2.35
C LEU A 186 -38.49 -15.47 3.61
N LEU A 187 -37.63 -15.28 4.62
CA LEU A 187 -37.68 -15.99 5.90
C LEU A 187 -39.04 -15.78 6.59
N LYS A 188 -39.53 -14.53 6.62
CA LYS A 188 -40.85 -14.20 7.16
C LYS A 188 -41.98 -14.93 6.41
N GLY A 189 -41.89 -15.00 5.09
CA GLY A 189 -42.84 -15.77 4.26
C GLY A 189 -42.82 -17.26 4.60
N LEU A 190 -41.62 -17.86 4.65
CA LEU A 190 -41.45 -19.27 4.99
C LEU A 190 -41.96 -19.60 6.41
N GLN A 191 -41.76 -18.70 7.37
CA GLN A 191 -42.30 -18.84 8.72
C GLN A 191 -43.83 -18.78 8.73
N GLN A 192 -44.44 -17.92 7.90
CA GLN A 192 -45.88 -17.86 7.76
C GLN A 192 -46.44 -19.15 7.12
N ASP A 193 -45.80 -19.64 6.06
CA ASP A 193 -46.17 -20.89 5.39
C ASP A 193 -46.07 -22.09 6.35
N LEU A 194 -45.07 -22.07 7.24
CA LEU A 194 -44.88 -23.10 8.27
C LEU A 194 -46.04 -23.16 9.27
N VAL A 195 -46.63 -22.01 9.62
CA VAL A 195 -47.81 -21.95 10.50
C VAL A 195 -49.05 -22.50 9.80
N THR A 196 -49.17 -22.31 8.49
CA THR A 196 -50.31 -22.78 7.68
C THR A 196 -50.18 -24.25 7.28
N ALA A 197 -48.97 -24.82 7.26
CA ALA A 197 -48.72 -26.19 6.84
C ALA A 197 -49.29 -27.24 7.83
N THR A 198 -50.24 -28.04 7.33
CA THR A 198 -50.86 -29.16 8.06
C THR A 198 -50.09 -30.47 7.90
N GLU A 199 -49.52 -30.70 6.72
CA GLU A 199 -48.79 -31.92 6.38
C GLU A 199 -47.37 -31.93 6.96
N MET A 200 -46.96 -33.07 7.52
CA MET A 200 -45.63 -33.22 8.15
C MET A 200 -44.50 -33.16 7.13
N THR A 201 -44.72 -33.69 5.92
CA THR A 201 -43.75 -33.65 4.82
C THR A 201 -43.44 -32.22 4.39
N ASP A 202 -44.48 -31.39 4.29
CA ASP A 202 -44.35 -29.99 3.89
C ASP A 202 -43.65 -29.17 4.98
N ARG A 203 -43.95 -29.47 6.24
CA ARG A 203 -43.27 -28.86 7.39
C ARG A 203 -41.77 -29.13 7.38
N ILE A 204 -41.35 -30.38 7.12
CA ILE A 204 -39.92 -30.73 7.02
C ILE A 204 -39.26 -29.97 5.87
N ALA A 205 -39.90 -29.93 4.69
CA ALA A 205 -39.36 -29.20 3.54
C ALA A 205 -39.26 -27.67 3.80
N LEU A 206 -40.19 -27.10 4.55
CA LEU A 206 -40.16 -25.69 4.96
C LEU A 206 -39.04 -25.41 5.96
N TYR A 207 -38.84 -26.27 6.97
CA TYR A 207 -37.71 -26.14 7.89
C TYR A 207 -36.36 -26.18 7.18
N ASP A 208 -36.17 -27.07 6.21
CA ASP A 208 -34.95 -27.12 5.40
C ASP A 208 -34.71 -25.82 4.61
N LYS A 209 -35.77 -25.21 4.08
CA LYS A 209 -35.67 -23.92 3.38
C LYS A 209 -35.36 -22.78 4.33
N ILE A 210 -35.98 -22.75 5.51
CA ILE A 210 -35.70 -21.76 6.56
C ILE A 210 -34.23 -21.84 6.97
N LEU A 211 -33.73 -23.04 7.28
CA LEU A 211 -32.35 -23.27 7.69
C LEU A 211 -31.35 -22.83 6.60
N LYS A 212 -31.64 -23.10 5.33
CA LYS A 212 -30.81 -22.61 4.21
C LYS A 212 -30.86 -21.09 4.06
N ALA A 213 -32.03 -20.47 4.29
CA ALA A 213 -32.19 -19.02 4.25
C ALA A 213 -31.43 -18.33 5.40
N GLU A 214 -31.49 -18.88 6.61
CA GLU A 214 -30.72 -18.40 7.77
C GLU A 214 -29.21 -18.50 7.52
N GLN A 215 -28.73 -19.64 7.03
CA GLN A 215 -27.32 -19.78 6.65
C GLN A 215 -26.89 -18.80 5.56
N ALA A 216 -27.76 -18.53 4.59
CA ALA A 216 -27.48 -17.53 3.55
C ALA A 216 -27.44 -16.12 4.15
N LEU A 217 -28.30 -15.81 5.11
CA LEU A 217 -28.34 -14.54 5.82
C LEU A 217 -27.04 -14.31 6.62
N ASP A 218 -26.59 -15.30 7.39
CA ASP A 218 -25.32 -15.22 8.14
C ASP A 218 -24.12 -14.98 7.22
N ARG A 219 -24.04 -15.68 6.08
CA ARG A 219 -22.97 -15.46 5.09
C ARG A 219 -23.01 -14.05 4.51
N ASN A 220 -24.20 -13.50 4.26
CA ASN A 220 -24.32 -12.13 3.78
C ASN A 220 -23.90 -11.12 4.84
N ILE A 221 -24.24 -11.32 6.13
CA ILE A 221 -23.80 -10.47 7.24
C ILE A 221 -22.26 -10.48 7.33
N GLN A 222 -21.64 -11.67 7.30
CA GLN A 222 -20.18 -11.79 7.29
C GLN A 222 -19.54 -11.08 6.09
N ARG A 223 -20.17 -11.15 4.91
CA ARG A 223 -19.70 -10.45 3.71
C ARG A 223 -19.81 -8.93 3.87
N ILE A 224 -20.91 -8.41 4.42
CA ILE A 224 -21.10 -6.99 4.73
C ILE A 224 -19.98 -6.51 5.65
N GLU A 225 -19.75 -7.19 6.78
CA GLU A 225 -18.68 -6.82 7.71
C GLU A 225 -17.30 -6.86 7.05
N SER A 226 -17.04 -7.88 6.22
CA SER A 226 -15.78 -7.98 5.48
C SER A 226 -15.58 -6.81 4.53
N ILE A 227 -16.61 -6.44 3.76
CA ILE A 227 -16.53 -5.32 2.81
C ILE A 227 -16.35 -4.00 3.57
N GLU A 228 -17.08 -3.78 4.66
CA GLU A 228 -16.93 -2.57 5.49
C GLU A 228 -15.55 -2.42 6.10
N ARG A 229 -14.94 -3.52 6.57
CA ARG A 229 -13.56 -3.52 7.04
C ARG A 229 -12.58 -3.15 5.93
N THR A 230 -12.74 -3.72 4.74
CA THR A 230 -11.90 -3.39 3.58
C THR A 230 -12.07 -1.94 3.14
N LEU A 231 -13.29 -1.43 3.06
CA LEU A 231 -13.56 -0.03 2.72
C LEU A 231 -12.93 0.92 3.74
N SER A 232 -13.04 0.60 5.04
CA SER A 232 -12.42 1.38 6.11
C SER A 232 -10.89 1.40 6.01
N ALA A 233 -10.27 0.24 5.72
CA ALA A 233 -8.82 0.15 5.50
C ALA A 233 -8.37 0.99 4.31
N LEU A 234 -9.06 0.90 3.17
CA LEU A 234 -8.75 1.70 1.98
C LEU A 234 -8.90 3.21 2.24
N MET A 235 -9.89 3.61 3.05
CA MET A 235 -10.04 5.02 3.45
C MET A 235 -8.88 5.49 4.35
N VAL A 236 -8.44 4.65 5.28
CA VAL A 236 -7.27 4.95 6.13
C VAL A 236 -6.01 5.07 5.28
N ASP A 237 -5.80 4.15 4.35
CA ASP A 237 -4.67 4.18 3.42
C ASP A 237 -4.69 5.44 2.56
N ALA A 238 -5.85 5.83 2.02
CA ALA A 238 -5.99 7.04 1.23
C ALA A 238 -5.59 8.31 2.01
N VAL A 239 -5.87 8.35 3.31
CA VAL A 239 -5.45 9.47 4.18
C VAL A 239 -3.95 9.38 4.54
N ASN A 240 -3.42 8.17 4.69
CA ASN A 240 -2.02 7.96 5.08
C ASN A 240 -1.02 8.15 3.92
N VAL A 241 -1.41 7.83 2.68
CA VAL A 241 -0.52 7.91 1.51
C VAL A 241 0.12 9.30 1.35
N PRO A 242 -0.64 10.43 1.37
CA PRO A 242 -0.05 11.76 1.26
C PRO A 242 0.96 12.06 2.38
N LYS A 243 0.67 11.64 3.61
CA LYS A 243 1.59 11.81 4.74
C LYS A 243 2.89 11.04 4.51
N ILE A 244 2.79 9.78 4.08
CA ILE A 244 3.95 8.94 3.78
C ILE A 244 4.79 9.56 2.64
N GLU A 245 4.16 10.13 1.62
CA GLU A 245 4.85 10.83 0.53
C GLU A 245 5.63 12.05 1.02
N GLU A 246 5.03 12.87 1.88
CA GLU A 246 5.70 14.03 2.46
C GLU A 246 6.82 13.65 3.43
N ASP A 247 6.59 12.66 4.29
CA ASP A 247 7.62 12.13 5.18
C ASP A 247 8.79 11.55 4.38
N THR A 248 8.51 10.82 3.30
CA THR A 248 9.51 10.29 2.38
C THR A 248 10.30 11.42 1.70
N ARG A 249 9.63 12.50 1.29
CA ARG A 249 10.27 13.67 0.68
C ARG A 249 11.20 14.36 1.68
N ARG A 250 10.74 14.54 2.93
CA ARG A 250 11.55 15.11 4.02
C ARG A 250 12.78 14.26 4.30
N ILE A 251 12.63 12.94 4.38
CA ILE A 251 13.75 12.01 4.59
C ILE A 251 14.75 12.13 3.43
N ARG A 252 14.30 12.09 2.18
CA ARG A 252 15.18 12.25 1.00
C ARG A 252 15.94 13.59 1.02
N ALA A 253 15.30 14.68 1.42
CA ALA A 253 15.94 15.98 1.53
C ALA A 253 17.01 15.99 2.64
N ALA A 254 16.70 15.42 3.81
CA ALA A 254 17.66 15.27 4.91
C ALA A 254 18.85 14.38 4.50
N THR A 255 18.60 13.26 3.82
CA THR A 255 19.65 12.38 3.29
C THR A 255 20.56 13.14 2.33
N ARG A 256 20.00 13.91 1.38
CA ARG A 256 20.80 14.73 0.46
C ARG A 256 21.68 15.75 1.18
N LYS A 257 21.15 16.38 2.23
CA LYS A 257 21.93 17.33 3.05
C LYS A 257 23.10 16.62 3.73
N LEU A 258 22.85 15.49 4.39
CA LEU A 258 23.89 14.72 5.06
C LEU A 258 24.94 14.17 4.07
N THR A 259 24.52 13.72 2.89
CA THR A 259 25.46 13.32 1.82
C THR A 259 26.33 14.50 1.40
N ALA A 260 25.75 15.68 1.14
CA ALA A 260 26.53 16.86 0.76
C ALA A 260 27.49 17.33 1.87
N GLU A 261 27.11 17.21 3.14
CA GLU A 261 27.98 17.48 4.28
C GLU A 261 29.11 16.45 4.39
N ALA A 262 28.83 15.16 4.16
CA ALA A 262 29.84 14.11 4.12
C ALA A 262 30.84 14.33 2.98
N ASP A 263 30.37 14.64 1.77
CA ASP A 263 31.23 14.94 0.61
C ASP A 263 32.11 16.18 0.87
N ARG A 264 31.59 17.17 1.60
CA ARG A 264 32.37 18.35 2.01
C ARG A 264 33.45 17.96 3.02
N LEU A 265 33.11 17.17 4.03
CA LEU A 265 34.07 16.70 5.03
C LEU A 265 35.15 15.79 4.41
N GLU A 266 34.81 14.99 3.40
CA GLU A 266 35.79 14.18 2.66
C GLU A 266 36.76 15.06 1.87
N LYS A 267 36.29 16.13 1.22
CA LYS A 267 37.17 17.09 0.54
C LYS A 267 38.04 17.88 1.52
N ASP A 268 37.46 18.34 2.62
CA ASP A 268 38.16 19.14 3.63
C ASP A 268 39.15 18.28 4.45
N GLY A 269 38.84 16.99 4.65
CA GLY A 269 39.68 16.03 5.40
C GLY A 269 40.63 15.18 4.55
N GLY A 270 40.46 15.19 3.22
CA GLY A 270 41.33 14.48 2.25
C GLY A 270 42.59 15.26 1.86
N SER A 271 42.76 16.48 2.36
CA SER A 271 44.05 17.16 2.33
C SER A 271 44.98 16.50 3.36
N GLU A 272 45.97 15.72 2.92
CA GLU A 272 47.04 15.22 3.81
C GLU A 272 47.79 16.38 4.51
N SER A 273 47.66 17.61 4.02
CA SER A 273 48.09 18.81 4.71
C SER A 273 47.02 19.22 5.74
N THR A 274 46.98 18.46 6.84
CA THR A 274 46.40 19.01 8.07
C THR A 274 47.42 19.94 8.69
N PRO A 275 47.03 21.05 9.34
CA PRO A 275 47.98 21.93 10.03
C PRO A 275 48.88 21.16 11.01
N VAL A 276 48.37 20.05 11.58
CA VAL A 276 49.13 19.14 12.42
C VAL A 276 50.16 18.33 11.62
N SER A 277 49.80 17.82 10.44
CA SER A 277 50.75 17.16 9.54
C SER A 277 51.84 18.12 9.08
N GLU A 278 51.48 19.36 8.72
CA GLU A 278 52.45 20.40 8.34
C GLU A 278 53.42 20.71 9.49
N MET A 279 52.91 20.90 10.71
CA MET A 279 53.76 21.08 11.90
C MET A 279 54.65 19.86 12.20
N VAL A 280 54.17 18.64 11.99
CA VAL A 280 54.96 17.41 12.21
C VAL A 280 56.03 17.25 11.13
N SER A 281 55.73 17.57 9.87
CA SER A 281 56.70 17.60 8.77
C SER A 281 57.78 18.65 9.01
N GLU A 282 57.41 19.87 9.42
CA GLU A 282 58.35 20.93 9.77
C GLU A 282 59.28 20.51 10.92
N LEU A 283 58.75 19.87 11.97
CA LEU A 283 59.56 19.33 13.07
C LEU A 283 60.49 18.20 12.64
N HIS A 284 60.06 17.34 11.71
CA HIS A 284 60.90 16.29 11.14
C HIS A 284 62.06 16.89 10.34
N ASP A 285 61.78 17.88 9.49
CA ASP A 285 62.78 18.58 8.68
C ASP A 285 63.81 19.31 9.57
N MET A 286 63.36 19.91 10.67
CA MET A 286 64.22 20.52 11.69
C MET A 286 65.10 19.49 12.43
N GLY A 287 64.64 18.25 12.59
CA GLY A 287 65.36 17.17 13.28
C GLY A 287 66.43 16.46 12.44
N THR A 288 66.32 16.50 11.10
CA THR A 288 67.28 15.85 10.18
C THR A 288 68.60 16.61 10.00
N GLY A 289 68.72 17.84 10.49
CA GLY A 289 69.95 18.63 10.40
C GLY A 289 71.07 18.26 11.40
N GLY A 290 70.85 17.27 12.28
CA GLY A 290 71.70 17.02 13.44
C GLY A 290 72.41 15.68 13.53
N LEU A 291 72.25 14.77 12.57
CA LEU A 291 72.88 13.45 12.65
C LEU A 291 73.40 12.96 11.29
N MET A 292 74.43 13.63 10.78
CA MET A 292 75.56 13.04 10.04
C MET A 292 76.57 14.15 9.72
N SER A 293 77.57 14.30 10.60
CA SER A 293 78.97 14.47 10.18
C SER A 293 79.91 14.13 11.34
#